data_AF-A0A2W4Y818-F1
#
_entry.id   AF-A0A2W4Y818-F1
#
_cell.length_a   1.000
_cell.length_b   1.000
_cell.length_c   1.000
_cell.angle_alpha   90.00
_cell.angle_beta   90.00
_cell.angle_gamma   90.00
#
_symmetry.space_group_name_H-M   'P 1'
#
loop_
_entity.id
_entity.type
_entity.pdbx_description
1 polymer ?
#
loop_
_entity_poly.entity_id
_entity_poly.type
_entity_poly.pdbx_seq_one_letter_code
_entity_poly.pdbx_strand_id
1 'polypeptide(L)' 'MRSIEQLTQEILALPSAARALLADQLVDSLEFDTDPAVQAAWVAEAKRRHDDVRDGSVQPIPGADALAQVRRLLKL' A
#
# COMPACT_ATOMS: atom_id res chain seq x y z
N MET A 1 -27.78 8.64 -10.10
CA MET A 1 -26.40 8.17 -9.84
C MET A 1 -26.07 7.09 -10.87
N ARG A 2 -24.85 7.08 -11.43
CA ARG A 2 -24.38 5.97 -12.28
C ARG A 2 -24.15 4.72 -11.41
N SER A 3 -24.33 3.54 -11.96
CA SER A 3 -23.99 2.29 -11.24
C SER A 3 -22.48 2.13 -11.09
N ILE A 4 -22.04 1.28 -10.16
CA ILE A 4 -20.62 0.96 -9.98
C ILE A 4 -20.04 0.37 -11.27
N GLU A 5 -20.78 -0.48 -11.97
CA GLU A 5 -20.36 -1.07 -13.24
C GLU A 5 -20.15 0.01 -14.30
N GLN A 6 -21.07 0.97 -14.40
CA GLN A 6 -20.96 2.09 -15.35
C GLN A 6 -19.74 2.97 -15.04
N LEU A 7 -19.52 3.31 -13.77
CA LEU A 7 -18.35 4.07 -13.33
C LEU A 7 -17.04 3.31 -13.58
N THR A 8 -17.04 2.00 -13.33
CA THR A 8 -15.86 1.15 -13.55
C THR A 8 -15.48 1.12 -15.02
N GLN A 9 -16.46 0.96 -15.92
CA GLN A 9 -16.20 0.98 -17.37
C GLN A 9 -15.60 2.32 -17.82
N GLU A 10 -16.15 3.43 -17.33
CA GLU A 10 -15.63 4.76 -17.65
C GLU A 10 -14.20 4.99 -17.13
N ILE A 11 -13.91 4.58 -15.89
CA ILE A 11 -12.58 4.70 -15.30
C ILE A 11 -11.59 3.82 -16.05
N LEU A 12 -11.97 2.59 -16.41
CA LEU A 12 -11.09 1.67 -17.14
C LEU A 12 -10.79 2.13 -18.57
N ALA A 13 -11.65 2.95 -19.17
CA ALA A 13 -11.43 3.56 -20.48
C ALA A 13 -10.42 4.72 -20.46
N LEU A 14 -10.05 5.24 -19.28
CA LEU A 14 -9.08 6.33 -19.17
C LEU A 14 -7.64 5.86 -19.44
N PRO A 15 -6.75 6.77 -19.88
CA PRO A 15 -5.32 6.51 -19.96
C PRO A 15 -4.74 6.04 -18.61
N SER A 16 -3.70 5.21 -18.66
CA SER A 16 -3.11 4.58 -17.46
C SER A 16 -2.73 5.59 -16.36
N ALA A 17 -2.19 6.76 -16.72
CA ALA A 17 -1.81 7.79 -15.76
C ALA A 17 -3.01 8.41 -15.03
N ALA A 18 -4.12 8.65 -15.73
CA ALA A 18 -5.34 9.18 -15.13
C ALA A 18 -5.99 8.15 -14.19
N ARG A 19 -5.93 6.86 -14.54
CA ARG A 19 -6.40 5.79 -13.65
C ARG A 19 -5.56 5.69 -12.37
N ALA A 20 -4.24 5.84 -12.48
CA ALA A 20 -3.36 5.86 -11.31
C ALA A 20 -3.69 7.03 -10.38
N LEU A 21 -3.86 8.24 -10.92
CA LEU A 21 -4.25 9.41 -10.15
C LEU A 21 -5.61 9.21 -9.44
N LEU A 22 -6.60 8.67 -10.14
CA LEU A 22 -7.91 8.37 -9.54
C LEU A 22 -7.82 7.28 -8.48
N ALA A 23 -6.97 6.27 -8.66
CA ALA A 23 -6.76 5.24 -7.66
C ALA A 23 -6.17 5.84 -6.37
N ASP A 24 -5.17 6.72 -6.47
CA ASP A 24 -4.59 7.42 -5.32
C ASP A 24 -5.66 8.26 -4.61
N GLN A 25 -6.43 9.07 -5.35
CA GLN A 25 -7.51 9.88 -4.78
C GLN A 25 -8.60 9.04 -4.10
N LEU A 26 -8.98 7.90 -4.71
CA LEU A 26 -9.95 7.00 -4.11
C LEU A 26 -9.41 6.39 -2.83
N VAL A 27 -8.14 5.96 -2.80
CA VAL A 27 -7.48 5.45 -1.60
C VAL A 27 -7.42 6.52 -0.51
N ASP A 28 -7.08 7.76 -0.84
CA ASP A 28 -7.08 8.89 0.10
C ASP A 28 -8.49 9.21 0.63
N SER A 29 -9.52 9.00 -0.19
CA SER A 29 -10.92 9.21 0.20
C SER A 29 -11.47 8.11 1.11
N LEU A 30 -10.80 6.95 1.15
CA LEU A 30 -11.11 5.94 2.14
C LEU A 30 -10.65 6.52 3.48
N GLU A 31 -11.61 7.04 4.24
CA GLU A 31 -11.48 7.14 5.69
C GLU A 31 -11.33 5.71 6.21
N PHE A 32 -10.09 5.22 6.20
CA PHE A 32 -9.75 4.11 7.05
C PHE A 32 -9.92 4.68 8.45
N ASP A 33 -11.00 4.31 9.15
CA ASP A 33 -11.11 4.37 10.62
C ASP A 33 -10.00 3.50 11.22
N THR A 34 -8.76 3.89 10.96
CA THR A 34 -7.59 3.34 11.55
C THR A 34 -7.51 4.06 12.87
N ASP A 35 -7.81 3.34 13.94
CA ASP A 35 -7.61 3.81 15.30
C ASP A 35 -6.31 4.63 15.35
N PRO A 36 -6.34 5.91 15.77
CA PRO A 36 -5.16 6.76 15.82
C PRO A 36 -3.98 6.10 16.55
N ALA A 37 -4.25 5.20 17.50
CA ALA A 37 -3.22 4.41 18.17
C ALA A 37 -2.56 3.39 17.22
N VAL A 38 -3.33 2.73 16.36
CA VAL A 38 -2.81 1.82 15.33
C VAL A 38 -1.95 2.59 14.31
N GLN A 39 -2.43 3.76 13.87
CA GLN A 39 -1.67 4.59 12.94
C GLN A 39 -0.35 5.07 13.57
N ALA A 40 -0.38 5.51 14.82
CA ALA A 40 0.83 5.89 15.56
C ALA A 40 1.82 4.72 15.70
N ALA A 41 1.32 3.52 16.02
CA ALA A 41 2.14 2.31 16.12
C ALA A 41 2.79 1.93 14.78
N TRP A 42 2.05 2.04 13.67
CA TRP A 42 2.59 1.79 12.33
C TRP A 42 3.69 2.77 11.94
N VAL A 43 3.47 4.06 12.20
CA VAL A 43 4.49 5.10 11.94
C VAL A 43 5.74 4.87 12.78
N ALA A 44 5.58 4.50 14.07
CA ALA A 44 6.69 4.21 14.96
C ALA A 44 7.51 3.00 14.47
N GLU A 45 6.85 1.91 14.09
CA GLU A 45 7.53 0.71 13.59
C GLU A 45 8.21 0.95 12.23
N ALA A 46 7.58 1.71 11.34
CA ALA A 46 8.19 2.08 10.05
C ALA A 46 9.49 2.89 10.23
N LYS A 47 9.49 3.86 11.14
CA LYS A 47 10.69 4.64 11.49
C LYS A 47 11.77 3.76 12.10
N ARG A 48 11.41 2.92 13.07
CA ARG A 48 12.34 1.99 13.72
C ARG A 48 13.02 1.08 12.68
N ARG A 49 12.25 0.45 11.79
CA ARG A 49 12.81 -0.43 10.74
C ARG A 49 13.67 0.31 9.73
N HIS A 50 13.32 1.55 9.40
CA HIS A 50 14.16 2.37 8.52
C HIS A 50 15.52 2.65 9.16
N ASP A 51 15.52 3.00 10.45
CA ASP A 51 16.74 3.34 11.19
C ASP A 51 17.62 2.10 11.41
N ASP A 52 17.03 0.96 11.80
CA ASP A 52 17.73 -0.34 11.92
C ASP A 52 18.47 -0.74 10.63
N VAL A 53 17.90 -0.42 9.46
CA VAL A 53 18.53 -0.70 8.16
C VAL A 53 19.68 0.28 7.90
N ARG A 54 19.51 1.55 8.26
CA ARG A 54 20.53 2.59 8.02
C ARG A 54 21.72 2.48 8.95
N ASP A 55 21.50 2.13 10.20
CA ASP A 55 22.55 1.99 11.20
C ASP A 55 23.22 0.60 11.17
N GLY A 56 22.67 -0.33 10.39
CA GLY A 56 23.20 -1.68 10.20
C GLY A 56 22.85 -2.64 11.33
N SER A 57 21.90 -2.29 12.20
CA SER A 57 21.37 -3.18 13.24
C SER A 57 20.71 -4.42 12.65
N VAL A 58 20.23 -4.36 11.40
CA VAL A 58 19.70 -5.51 10.66
C VAL A 58 20.38 -5.69 9.32
N GLN A 59 20.50 -6.95 8.89
CA GLN A 59 20.97 -7.30 7.55
C GLN A 59 19.77 -7.34 6.59
N PRO A 60 19.68 -6.43 5.60
CA PRO A 60 18.61 -6.48 4.60
C PRO A 60 18.81 -7.65 3.63
N ILE A 61 17.71 -8.11 3.06
CA ILE A 61 17.68 -9.07 1.95
C ILE A 61 17.12 -8.39 0.69
N PRO A 62 17.38 -8.92 -0.52
CA PRO A 62 16.78 -8.40 -1.75
C PRO A 62 15.25 -8.39 -1.68
N GLY A 63 14.62 -7.28 -2.08
CA GLY A 63 13.17 -7.11 -1.97
C GLY A 63 12.35 -8.15 -2.74
N ALA A 64 12.86 -8.62 -3.88
CA ALA A 64 12.22 -9.69 -4.65
C ALA A 64 12.16 -11.01 -3.87
N ASP A 65 13.23 -11.36 -3.15
CA ASP A 65 13.31 -12.57 -2.35
C ASP A 65 12.38 -12.50 -1.13
N ALA A 66 12.34 -11.34 -0.47
CA ALA A 66 11.44 -11.07 0.64
C ALA A 66 9.97 -11.24 0.23
N LEU A 67 9.56 -10.60 -0.88
CA LEU A 67 8.18 -10.70 -1.39
C LEU A 67 7.84 -12.12 -1.84
N ALA A 68 8.78 -12.84 -2.47
CA ALA A 68 8.58 -14.23 -2.84
C ALA A 68 8.37 -15.13 -1.60
N GLN A 69 9.09 -14.88 -0.50
CA GLN A 69 8.89 -15.59 0.75
C GLN A 69 7.51 -15.31 1.35
N VAL A 70 7.06 -14.05 1.38
CA VAL A 70 5.73 -13.68 1.88
C VAL A 70 4.62 -14.38 1.08
N ARG A 71 4.70 -14.38 -0.25
CA ARG A 71 3.72 -15.07 -1.10
C ARG A 71 3.64 -16.56 -0.79
N ARG A 72 4.79 -17.23 -0.66
CA ARG A 72 4.84 -18.65 -0.26
C ARG A 72 4.19 -18.89 1.10
N LEU A 73 4.41 -18.01 2.08
CA LEU A 73 3.82 -18.13 3.41
C LEU A 73 2.30 -17.91 3.39
N LEU A 74 1.83 -16.96 2.59
CA LEU A 74 0.40 -16.61 2.48
C LEU A 74 -0.37 -17.47 1.46
N LYS A 75 0.30 -18.38 0.76
CA LYS A 75 -0.26 -19.18 -0.36
C LYS A 75 -0.89 -18.30 -1.46
N LEU A 76 -0.30 -17.12 -1.69
CA LEU A 76 -0.67 -16.17 -2.75
C LEU A 76 0.10 -16.46 -4.05
#